data_AF-A0A1Z5KTZ0-F1
#
_entry.id   AF-A0A1Z5KTZ0-F1
#
_cell.length_a   1.000
_cell.length_b   1.000
_cell.length_c   1.000
_cell.angle_alpha   90.00
_cell.angle_beta   90.00
_cell.angle_gamma   90.00
#
_symmetry.space_group_name_H-M   'P 1'
#
loop_
_entity.id
_entity.type
_entity.pdbx_description
1 polymer ?
#
loop_
_entity_poly.entity_id
_entity_poly.type
_entity_poly.pdbx_seq_one_letter_code
_entity_poly.pdbx_strand_id
1 'polypeptide(L)'
;MAVDVSAFPPSYSEATRQHASLGGGLTFVDFLPYCISSGGLFSTPTFEPFRILINRANEWLKENPSWEVKTCESVEFKTSSEVVNTERMTYYEYGEQSTRYVRCLRLWLVPRLDQSRPPQQIEYCNLIPQQTGHTGLFGMPMFETLHEVLERYNFQVRYQPAPGRVLAVETQEMKIPSYSNFDPDRSYWSEHGGRNKHFLFVIRVFFEVGTSGNEEIGAADFVPQCTSTGGLFSFPRYEPFSNVVGRSSQWCSQQTSLRFCNAQSLEIKLKSGATVDTQRMSFTEHAERSTFYVRVLRVAYTKEPAPLAEGVLPPSPPLHLQCKTFVPLQLTRGFFVPEFESLSATKKRVEAWIRATGARVLSCETAAMRLFANGKALTSIESSFTYNNGNRNEYWIFILRLYLDGTYQEPPTEELPPLPEVRDVGCCNLI
;
A
#
# COMPACT_ATOMS: atom_id res chain seq x y z
N MET A 1 21.41 -32.82 20.89
CA MET A 1 21.93 -31.60 21.54
C MET A 1 20.88 -30.53 21.34
N ALA A 2 20.25 -30.05 22.42
CA ALA A 2 19.19 -29.06 22.34
C ALA A 2 19.83 -27.69 22.06
N VAL A 3 19.46 -27.05 20.96
CA VAL A 3 19.80 -25.65 20.70
C VAL A 3 18.94 -24.82 21.64
N ASP A 4 19.57 -24.04 22.51
CA ASP A 4 18.90 -23.06 23.35
C ASP A 4 18.33 -21.95 22.46
N VAL A 5 17.01 -21.99 22.24
CA VAL A 5 16.29 -21.06 21.35
C VAL A 5 15.93 -19.75 22.08
N SER A 6 16.40 -19.56 23.32
CA SER A 6 16.24 -18.29 24.05
C SER A 6 17.13 -17.16 23.51
N ALA A 7 17.96 -17.42 22.49
CA ALA A 7 19.06 -16.57 22.08
C ALA A 7 18.90 -15.75 20.79
N PHE A 8 17.74 -15.71 20.09
CA PHE A 8 17.66 -14.94 18.83
C PHE A 8 16.33 -14.20 18.60
N PRO A 9 16.35 -12.86 18.77
CA PRO A 9 16.03 -11.90 17.69
C PRO A 9 17.05 -10.73 17.65
N PRO A 10 17.12 -9.82 16.63
CA PRO A 10 16.25 -9.61 15.46
C PRO A 10 16.99 -9.74 14.09
N SER A 11 16.28 -9.60 12.96
CA SER A 11 16.62 -8.83 11.73
C SER A 11 15.55 -9.24 10.73
N TYR A 12 14.73 -8.31 10.26
CA TYR A 12 15.16 -7.40 9.21
C TYR A 12 15.65 -6.06 9.74
N SER A 13 16.97 -5.92 9.61
CA SER A 13 17.91 -5.08 10.35
C SER A 13 17.69 -5.16 11.86
N GLU A 14 18.68 -5.55 12.70
CA GLU A 14 18.58 -5.61 14.19
C GLU A 14 18.28 -4.25 14.87
N ALA A 15 17.82 -3.30 14.07
CA ALA A 15 18.39 -2.01 13.82
C ALA A 15 17.39 -1.30 12.90
N THR A 16 16.19 -1.05 13.40
CA THR A 16 15.64 0.27 13.15
C THR A 16 15.54 1.07 14.44
N ARG A 17 16.57 1.02 15.29
CA ARG A 17 17.01 2.23 16.02
C ARG A 17 17.60 3.27 15.04
N GLN A 18 16.93 3.38 13.88
CA GLN A 18 17.17 3.89 12.54
C GLN A 18 18.56 3.60 11.91
N HIS A 19 18.62 3.40 10.59
CA HIS A 19 19.86 3.31 9.78
C HIS A 19 20.61 1.97 9.57
N ALA A 20 19.94 0.82 9.36
CA ALA A 20 20.67 -0.35 8.86
C ALA A 20 19.94 -1.19 7.79
N SER A 21 19.59 -0.61 6.64
CA SER A 21 19.89 -1.37 5.42
C SER A 21 21.12 -0.71 4.81
N LEU A 22 22.21 -1.46 4.68
CA LEU A 22 23.28 -1.12 3.74
C LEU A 22 22.58 -1.09 2.38
N GLY A 23 22.21 0.09 1.91
CA GLY A 23 21.45 0.21 0.66
C GLY A 23 22.17 -0.45 -0.51
N GLY A 24 21.48 -0.62 -1.64
CA GLY A 24 22.09 -1.19 -2.85
C GLY A 24 21.52 -2.54 -3.32
N GLY A 25 20.56 -3.12 -2.59
CA GLY A 25 19.74 -4.24 -3.07
C GLY A 25 18.29 -4.09 -2.65
N LEU A 26 17.35 -4.20 -3.60
CA LEU A 26 15.91 -4.26 -3.36
C LEU A 26 15.27 -5.02 -4.52
N THR A 27 14.47 -6.03 -4.23
CA THR A 27 13.63 -6.72 -5.21
C THR A 27 12.28 -7.05 -4.59
N PHE A 28 11.38 -7.69 -5.33
CA PHE A 28 10.15 -8.22 -4.75
C PHE A 28 9.71 -9.53 -5.41
N VAL A 29 8.90 -10.28 -4.70
CA VAL A 29 8.21 -11.49 -5.17
C VAL A 29 6.72 -11.40 -4.82
N ASP A 30 5.88 -11.90 -5.72
CA ASP A 30 4.42 -11.90 -5.58
C ASP A 30 3.90 -13.32 -5.34
N PHE A 31 3.01 -13.44 -4.36
CA PHE A 31 2.26 -14.66 -4.07
C PHE A 31 0.79 -14.44 -4.44
N LEU A 32 0.34 -15.15 -5.47
CA LEU A 32 -1.02 -15.06 -5.98
C LEU A 32 -1.89 -16.20 -5.43
N PRO A 33 -3.17 -15.94 -5.13
CA PRO A 33 -4.10 -17.00 -4.78
C PRO A 33 -4.42 -17.84 -6.02
N TYR A 34 -4.44 -19.16 -5.86
CA TYR A 34 -4.91 -20.03 -6.92
C TYR A 34 -6.44 -20.03 -6.99
N CYS A 35 -6.97 -20.20 -8.21
CA CYS A 35 -8.37 -20.47 -8.42
C CYS A 35 -8.65 -21.92 -7.98
N ILE A 36 -9.46 -22.10 -6.93
CA ILE A 36 -9.87 -23.41 -6.41
C ILE A 36 -10.98 -23.99 -7.30
N SER A 37 -11.90 -23.13 -7.73
CA SER A 37 -12.94 -23.51 -8.69
C SER A 37 -13.25 -22.35 -9.61
N SER A 38 -13.30 -22.64 -10.91
CA SER A 38 -13.56 -21.68 -12.00
C SER A 38 -14.94 -21.02 -11.96
N GLY A 39 -15.82 -21.47 -11.06
CA GLY A 39 -17.24 -21.09 -11.08
C GLY A 39 -17.96 -21.65 -12.31
N GLY A 40 -19.14 -21.11 -12.62
CA GLY A 40 -19.97 -21.54 -13.73
C GLY A 40 -21.01 -20.48 -14.09
N LEU A 41 -22.00 -20.83 -14.92
CA LEU A 41 -23.06 -19.91 -15.36
C LEU A 41 -23.81 -19.22 -14.20
N PHE A 42 -23.85 -19.86 -13.03
CA PHE A 42 -24.56 -19.37 -11.84
C PHE A 42 -23.68 -19.25 -10.60
N SER A 43 -22.35 -19.41 -10.73
CA SER A 43 -21.43 -19.33 -9.60
C SER A 43 -20.16 -18.56 -9.95
N THR A 44 -19.70 -17.73 -9.01
CA THR A 44 -18.45 -17.00 -9.16
C THR A 44 -17.27 -17.93 -8.90
N PRO A 45 -16.11 -17.67 -9.54
CA PRO A 45 -14.87 -18.36 -9.18
C PRO A 45 -14.57 -18.23 -7.69
N THR A 46 -14.01 -19.30 -7.11
CA THR A 46 -13.52 -19.31 -5.73
C THR A 46 -11.99 -19.35 -5.75
N PHE A 47 -11.36 -18.50 -4.97
CA PHE A 47 -9.91 -18.40 -4.85
C PHE A 47 -9.46 -18.74 -3.44
N GLU A 48 -8.20 -19.14 -3.30
CA GLU A 48 -7.57 -19.38 -1.99
C GLU A 48 -7.62 -18.13 -1.10
N PRO A 49 -7.93 -18.25 0.20
CA PRO A 49 -7.93 -17.11 1.10
C PRO A 49 -6.52 -16.56 1.31
N PHE A 50 -6.42 -15.30 1.74
CA PHE A 50 -5.15 -14.58 1.89
C PHE A 50 -4.15 -15.30 2.80
N ARG A 51 -4.63 -16.01 3.84
CA ARG A 51 -3.78 -16.83 4.73
C ARG A 51 -2.90 -17.83 3.98
N ILE A 52 -3.40 -18.42 2.89
CA ILE A 52 -2.62 -19.38 2.09
C ILE A 52 -1.39 -18.71 1.46
N LEU A 53 -1.48 -17.42 1.12
CA LEU A 53 -0.37 -16.65 0.56
C LEU A 53 0.76 -16.47 1.58
N ILE A 54 0.42 -16.29 2.85
CA ILE A 54 1.39 -16.18 3.95
C ILE A 54 2.09 -17.51 4.20
N ASN A 55 1.35 -18.63 4.14
CA ASN A 55 1.96 -19.96 4.26
C ASN A 55 2.95 -20.21 3.12
N ARG A 56 2.56 -19.92 1.88
CA ARG A 56 3.42 -20.08 0.69
C ARG A 56 4.62 -19.14 0.72
N ALA A 57 4.44 -17.91 1.20
CA ALA A 57 5.52 -16.97 1.43
C ALA A 57 6.55 -17.51 2.43
N ASN A 58 6.10 -18.10 3.54
CA ASN A 58 6.98 -18.69 4.54
C ASN A 58 7.72 -19.94 4.02
N GLU A 59 7.08 -20.75 3.19
CA GLU A 59 7.75 -21.88 2.50
C GLU A 59 8.83 -21.36 1.55
N TRP A 60 8.51 -20.35 0.74
CA TRP A 60 9.47 -19.74 -0.18
C TRP A 60 10.66 -19.11 0.56
N LEU A 61 10.44 -18.42 1.68
CA LEU A 61 11.52 -17.84 2.50
C LEU A 61 12.46 -18.92 3.07
N LYS A 62 11.94 -20.10 3.43
CA LYS A 62 12.77 -21.23 3.87
C LYS A 62 13.65 -21.76 2.75
N GLU A 63 13.13 -21.80 1.52
CA GLU A 63 13.88 -22.24 0.33
C GLU A 63 14.86 -21.17 -0.19
N ASN A 64 14.65 -19.91 0.18
CA ASN A 64 15.42 -18.75 -0.29
C ASN A 64 16.08 -18.00 0.88
N PRO A 65 16.93 -18.66 1.71
CA PRO A 65 17.43 -18.12 2.98
C PRO A 65 18.43 -16.96 2.82
N SER A 66 18.87 -16.68 1.59
CA SER A 66 19.71 -15.52 1.25
C SER A 66 18.95 -14.20 1.22
N TRP A 67 17.62 -14.23 1.32
CA TRP A 67 16.75 -13.07 1.30
C TRP A 67 16.08 -12.84 2.65
N GLU A 68 15.82 -11.58 2.96
CA GLU A 68 15.00 -11.16 4.09
C GLU A 68 13.92 -10.17 3.61
N VAL A 69 12.76 -10.17 4.28
CA VAL A 69 11.58 -9.33 3.99
C VAL A 69 11.73 -7.97 4.67
N LYS A 70 11.87 -6.92 3.85
CA LYS A 70 11.93 -5.53 4.31
C LYS A 70 10.58 -5.05 4.82
N THR A 71 9.59 -5.28 3.98
CA THR A 71 8.21 -4.84 4.12
C THR A 71 7.36 -5.70 3.20
N CYS A 72 6.05 -5.66 3.39
CA CYS A 72 5.11 -6.37 2.54
C CYS A 72 3.82 -5.57 2.41
N GLU A 73 3.10 -5.85 1.35
CA GLU A 73 1.85 -5.17 1.02
C GLU A 73 0.88 -6.15 0.34
N SER A 74 -0.40 -5.80 0.40
CA SER A 74 -1.45 -6.49 -0.34
C SER A 74 -1.69 -5.75 -1.65
N VAL A 75 -1.36 -6.38 -2.78
CA VAL A 75 -1.50 -5.76 -4.11
C VAL A 75 -2.78 -6.27 -4.78
N GLU A 76 -3.63 -5.34 -5.22
CA GLU A 76 -4.86 -5.66 -5.93
C GLU A 76 -4.63 -5.62 -7.44
N PHE A 77 -4.67 -6.78 -8.07
CA PHE A 77 -4.68 -6.90 -9.53
C PHE A 77 -6.08 -7.07 -10.05
N LYS A 78 -6.26 -6.69 -11.31
CA LYS A 78 -7.49 -6.99 -12.04
C LYS A 78 -7.30 -8.19 -12.91
N THR A 79 -8.36 -8.98 -12.99
CA THR A 79 -8.39 -10.12 -13.87
C THR A 79 -9.69 -10.15 -14.65
N SER A 80 -9.60 -10.53 -15.92
CA SER A 80 -10.75 -10.93 -16.74
C SER A 80 -10.90 -12.45 -16.80
N SER A 81 -9.92 -13.20 -16.28
CA SER A 81 -9.82 -14.66 -16.39
C SER A 81 -9.43 -15.32 -15.07
N GLU A 82 -9.30 -16.64 -15.06
CA GLU A 82 -8.75 -17.38 -13.91
C GLU A 82 -7.24 -17.12 -13.74
N VAL A 83 -6.56 -16.66 -14.79
CA VAL A 83 -5.14 -16.29 -14.77
C VAL A 83 -5.02 -14.79 -14.53
N VAL A 84 -4.35 -14.43 -13.45
CA VAL A 84 -4.04 -13.04 -13.10
C VAL A 84 -2.80 -12.60 -13.87
N ASN A 85 -2.91 -11.55 -14.67
CA ASN A 85 -1.76 -10.95 -15.35
C ASN A 85 -1.15 -9.86 -14.45
N THR A 86 -0.08 -10.21 -13.73
CA THR A 86 0.67 -9.29 -12.86
C THR A 86 1.61 -8.37 -13.62
N GLU A 87 1.97 -8.70 -14.86
CA GLU A 87 2.90 -7.92 -15.67
C GLU A 87 2.27 -6.64 -16.22
N ARG A 88 0.93 -6.60 -16.32
CA ARG A 88 0.24 -5.44 -16.87
C ARG A 88 0.14 -4.31 -15.84
N MET A 89 0.83 -3.21 -16.09
CA MET A 89 0.85 -2.03 -15.22
C MET A 89 -0.32 -1.06 -15.43
N THR A 90 -1.25 -1.36 -16.35
CA THR A 90 -2.47 -0.55 -16.57
C THR A 90 -3.70 -1.41 -16.60
N TYR A 91 -4.83 -0.84 -16.19
CA TYR A 91 -6.11 -1.51 -16.30
C TYR A 91 -7.24 -0.54 -16.63
N TYR A 92 -8.36 -1.12 -17.06
CA TYR A 92 -9.58 -0.40 -17.39
C TYR A 92 -10.68 -0.77 -16.39
N GLU A 93 -11.38 0.23 -15.87
CA GLU A 93 -12.61 0.07 -15.12
C GLU A 93 -13.80 0.33 -16.02
N TYR A 94 -14.67 -0.67 -16.13
CA TYR A 94 -15.95 -0.53 -16.80
C TYR A 94 -16.98 0.09 -15.85
N GLY A 95 -17.70 1.10 -16.33
CA GLY A 95 -18.79 1.74 -15.58
C GLY A 95 -20.03 0.86 -15.41
N GLU A 96 -20.30 -0.03 -16.37
CA GLU A 96 -21.52 -0.86 -16.37
C GLU A 96 -21.24 -2.36 -16.20
N GLN A 97 -20.07 -2.85 -16.62
CA GLN A 97 -19.75 -4.28 -16.59
C GLN A 97 -19.11 -4.70 -15.25
N SER A 98 -19.08 -6.02 -15.04
CA SER A 98 -18.41 -6.56 -13.87
C SER A 98 -16.89 -6.47 -13.99
N THR A 99 -16.24 -5.92 -12.99
CA THR A 99 -14.77 -5.93 -12.87
C THR A 99 -14.36 -6.89 -11.76
N ARG A 100 -13.43 -7.81 -12.06
CA ARG A 100 -12.95 -8.80 -11.08
C ARG A 100 -11.58 -8.40 -10.55
N TYR A 101 -11.39 -8.62 -9.27
CA TYR A 101 -10.20 -8.24 -8.53
C TYR A 101 -9.62 -9.47 -7.84
N VAL A 102 -8.30 -9.55 -7.83
CA VAL A 102 -7.53 -10.53 -7.06
C VAL A 102 -6.51 -9.81 -6.21
N ARG A 103 -6.49 -10.12 -4.92
CA ARG A 103 -5.53 -9.61 -3.95
C ARG A 103 -4.41 -10.62 -3.75
N CYS A 104 -3.20 -10.13 -3.93
CA CYS A 104 -1.96 -10.89 -3.81
C CYS A 104 -1.14 -10.36 -2.63
N LEU A 105 -0.17 -11.13 -2.17
CA LEU A 105 0.84 -10.69 -1.21
C LEU A 105 2.13 -10.38 -1.97
N ARG A 106 2.67 -9.17 -1.81
CA ARG A 106 4.00 -8.81 -2.31
C ARG A 106 4.98 -8.71 -1.14
N LEU A 107 6.09 -9.42 -1.24
CA LEU A 107 7.21 -9.26 -0.31
C LEU A 107 8.30 -8.44 -0.98
N TRP A 108 8.68 -7.34 -0.35
CA TRP A 108 9.85 -6.56 -0.74
C TRP A 108 11.07 -7.12 0.00
N LEU A 109 12.08 -7.51 -0.76
CA LEU A 109 13.20 -8.31 -0.29
C LEU A 109 14.53 -7.57 -0.43
N VAL A 110 15.46 -7.83 0.47
CA VAL A 110 16.88 -7.48 0.27
C VAL A 110 17.81 -8.63 0.65
N PRO A 111 19.08 -8.57 0.24
CA PRO A 111 20.06 -9.58 0.62
C PRO A 111 20.22 -9.66 2.14
N ARG A 112 20.13 -10.88 2.65
CA ARG A 112 20.27 -11.17 4.07
C ARG A 112 21.74 -11.11 4.49
N LEU A 113 22.03 -10.23 5.44
CA LEU A 113 23.40 -9.99 5.92
C LEU A 113 23.90 -11.12 6.83
N ASP A 114 23.05 -11.59 7.74
CA ASP A 114 23.40 -12.64 8.68
C ASP A 114 22.65 -13.94 8.34
N GLN A 115 23.40 -14.88 7.78
CA GLN A 115 22.91 -16.21 7.41
C GLN A 115 22.92 -17.22 8.56
N SER A 116 23.45 -16.86 9.74
CA SER A 116 23.48 -17.77 10.89
C SER A 116 22.10 -17.94 11.55
N ARG A 117 21.22 -16.95 11.40
CA ARG A 117 19.84 -16.99 11.91
C ARG A 117 18.93 -17.85 11.03
N PRO A 118 17.84 -18.41 11.59
CA PRO A 118 16.83 -19.12 10.79
C PRO A 118 16.18 -18.20 9.76
N PRO A 119 15.72 -18.73 8.60
CA PRO A 119 14.98 -17.93 7.62
C PRO A 119 13.82 -17.18 8.26
N GLN A 120 13.55 -15.96 7.78
CA GLN A 120 12.47 -15.15 8.33
C GLN A 120 11.13 -15.83 8.14
N GLN A 121 10.28 -15.75 9.16
CA GLN A 121 8.89 -16.16 9.10
C GLN A 121 8.00 -14.93 9.31
N ILE A 122 6.97 -14.81 8.50
CA ILE A 122 6.00 -13.71 8.58
C ILE A 122 4.63 -14.21 9.02
N GLU A 123 3.88 -13.33 9.67
CA GLU A 123 2.49 -13.56 10.07
C GLU A 123 1.67 -12.27 9.90
N TYR A 124 0.35 -12.35 9.99
CA TYR A 124 -0.51 -11.17 10.00
C TYR A 124 -1.77 -11.33 10.86
N CYS A 125 -2.35 -10.19 11.21
CA CYS A 125 -3.73 -10.10 11.70
C CYS A 125 -4.49 -8.97 11.00
N ASN A 126 -5.82 -9.09 10.93
CA ASN A 126 -6.70 -8.05 10.43
C ASN A 126 -7.44 -7.40 11.61
N LEU A 127 -7.34 -6.08 11.73
CA LEU A 127 -8.12 -5.27 12.66
C LEU A 127 -9.32 -4.72 11.89
N ILE A 128 -10.46 -5.37 12.11
CA ILE A 128 -11.73 -4.98 11.52
C ILE A 128 -12.39 -3.98 12.46
N PRO A 129 -12.85 -2.82 11.98
CA PRO A 129 -13.60 -1.88 12.79
C PRO A 129 -14.95 -2.49 13.22
N GLN A 130 -15.27 -2.38 14.50
CA GLN A 130 -16.54 -2.85 15.05
C GLN A 130 -17.64 -1.85 14.76
N GLN A 131 -18.87 -2.35 14.57
CA GLN A 131 -20.03 -1.50 14.41
C GLN A 131 -20.41 -0.89 15.77
N THR A 132 -20.42 0.44 15.86
CA THR A 132 -20.72 1.19 17.10
C THR A 132 -22.18 1.65 17.17
N GLY A 133 -22.92 1.59 16.06
CA GLY A 133 -24.33 1.96 16.03
C GLY A 133 -24.90 2.09 14.62
N HIS A 134 -25.97 2.89 14.49
CA HIS A 134 -26.63 3.23 13.23
C HIS A 134 -26.96 4.72 13.21
N THR A 135 -26.95 5.36 12.04
CA THR A 135 -27.39 6.75 11.88
C THR A 135 -28.92 6.89 11.85
N GLY A 136 -29.58 6.67 12.99
CA GLY A 136 -31.04 6.69 13.10
C GLY A 136 -31.70 5.36 12.75
N LEU A 137 -33.05 5.32 12.76
CA LEU A 137 -33.87 4.09 12.63
C LEU A 137 -33.67 3.31 11.31
N PHE A 138 -33.24 4.00 10.24
CA PHE A 138 -32.90 3.42 8.94
C PHE A 138 -31.50 3.83 8.47
N GLY A 139 -30.63 4.14 9.44
CA GLY A 139 -29.31 4.68 9.21
C GLY A 139 -28.31 3.69 8.65
N MET A 140 -27.27 4.22 8.03
CA MET A 140 -26.07 3.44 7.75
C MET A 140 -25.40 3.05 9.07
N PRO A 141 -24.78 1.85 9.12
CA PRO A 141 -24.01 1.45 10.28
C PRO A 141 -22.86 2.43 10.51
N MET A 142 -22.64 2.77 11.78
CA MET A 142 -21.47 3.52 12.23
C MET A 142 -20.42 2.52 12.71
N PHE A 143 -19.16 2.85 12.51
CA PHE A 143 -18.03 2.01 12.85
C PHE A 143 -17.07 2.76 13.76
N GLU A 144 -16.26 2.00 14.49
CA GLU A 144 -15.07 2.54 15.17
C GLU A 144 -14.27 3.43 14.20
N THR A 145 -13.76 4.53 14.74
CA THR A 145 -12.73 5.35 14.11
C THR A 145 -11.40 4.59 14.05
N LEU A 146 -10.48 5.06 13.21
CA LEU A 146 -9.12 4.51 13.16
C LEU A 146 -8.48 4.49 14.56
N HIS A 147 -8.58 5.60 15.29
CA HIS A 147 -8.04 5.71 16.64
C HIS A 147 -8.59 4.63 17.57
N GLU A 148 -9.91 4.42 17.61
CA GLU A 148 -10.55 3.38 18.43
C GLU A 148 -10.08 1.97 18.03
N VAL A 149 -9.94 1.68 16.73
CA VAL A 149 -9.40 0.38 16.25
C VAL A 149 -7.97 0.14 16.74
N LEU A 150 -7.11 1.15 16.63
CA LEU A 150 -5.70 1.05 17.05
C LEU A 150 -5.58 0.95 18.58
N GLU A 151 -6.36 1.73 19.34
CA GLU A 151 -6.40 1.65 20.80
C GLU A 151 -6.87 0.28 21.29
N ARG A 152 -7.93 -0.27 20.69
CA ARG A 152 -8.42 -1.61 21.02
C ARG A 152 -7.36 -2.68 20.80
N TYR A 153 -6.65 -2.63 19.67
CA TYR A 153 -5.53 -3.53 19.42
C TYR A 153 -4.40 -3.34 20.45
N ASN A 154 -3.98 -2.10 20.70
CA ASN A 154 -2.92 -1.79 21.66
C ASN A 154 -3.27 -2.25 23.08
N PHE A 155 -4.54 -2.19 23.47
CA PHE A 155 -5.01 -2.75 24.73
C PHE A 155 -4.94 -4.28 24.73
N GLN A 156 -5.34 -4.95 23.65
CA GLN A 156 -5.32 -6.41 23.53
C GLN A 156 -3.90 -6.97 23.62
N VAL A 157 -2.93 -6.36 22.92
CA VAL A 157 -1.55 -6.87 22.88
C VAL A 157 -0.82 -6.79 24.23
N ARG A 158 -1.32 -6.00 25.18
CA ARG A 158 -0.80 -5.98 26.56
C ARG A 158 -1.07 -7.29 27.32
N TYR A 159 -2.14 -7.99 26.97
CA TYR A 159 -2.55 -9.24 27.64
C TYR A 159 -2.34 -10.48 26.77
N GLN A 160 -2.37 -10.30 25.44
CA GLN A 160 -2.14 -11.35 24.46
C GLN A 160 -1.04 -10.88 23.50
N PRO A 161 0.24 -11.16 23.80
CA PRO A 161 1.36 -10.67 23.00
C PRO A 161 1.20 -10.98 21.52
N ALA A 162 1.60 -10.02 20.68
CA ALA A 162 1.64 -10.19 19.23
C ALA A 162 2.58 -11.37 18.84
N PRO A 163 2.37 -12.01 17.68
CA PRO A 163 3.18 -13.15 17.24
C PRO A 163 4.65 -12.78 16.95
N GLY A 164 4.97 -11.49 16.91
CA GLY A 164 6.31 -10.97 16.73
C GLY A 164 6.34 -9.49 16.41
N ARG A 165 7.43 -9.03 15.80
CA ARG A 165 7.71 -7.60 15.56
C ARG A 165 6.87 -7.09 14.42
N VAL A 166 6.32 -5.88 14.53
CA VAL A 166 5.54 -5.27 13.44
C VAL A 166 6.45 -4.90 12.26
N LEU A 167 6.20 -5.51 11.10
CA LEU A 167 6.87 -5.21 9.83
C LEU A 167 6.17 -4.08 9.07
N ALA A 168 4.85 -4.14 8.97
CA ALA A 168 4.04 -3.16 8.26
C ALA A 168 2.63 -3.09 8.86
N VAL A 169 2.03 -1.91 8.82
CA VAL A 169 0.64 -1.65 9.17
C VAL A 169 -0.04 -1.04 7.94
N GLU A 170 -0.84 -1.84 7.26
CA GLU A 170 -1.48 -1.49 6.01
C GLU A 170 -2.93 -1.07 6.27
N THR A 171 -3.34 0.10 5.78
CA THR A 171 -4.76 0.47 5.69
C THR A 171 -5.30 -0.06 4.36
N GLN A 172 -6.13 -1.09 4.42
CA GLN A 172 -6.76 -1.69 3.25
C GLN A 172 -8.17 -1.15 3.08
N GLU A 173 -8.44 -0.55 1.92
CA GLU A 173 -9.79 -0.25 1.50
C GLU A 173 -10.46 -1.54 0.97
N MET A 174 -11.55 -1.98 1.62
CA MET A 174 -12.28 -3.17 1.20
C MET A 174 -13.71 -2.82 0.79
N LYS A 175 -14.07 -3.18 -0.44
CA LYS A 175 -15.45 -3.06 -0.95
C LYS A 175 -16.33 -4.15 -0.36
N ILE A 176 -17.37 -3.83 0.39
CA ILE A 176 -18.20 -4.84 1.03
C ILE A 176 -19.55 -4.97 0.33
N PRO A 177 -20.04 -6.20 0.07
CA PRO A 177 -21.35 -6.39 -0.54
C PRO A 177 -22.48 -5.99 0.42
N SER A 178 -22.28 -6.23 1.71
CA SER A 178 -23.10 -5.74 2.81
C SER A 178 -22.21 -5.59 4.06
N TYR A 179 -22.69 -4.83 5.05
CA TYR A 179 -22.02 -4.71 6.35
C TYR A 179 -22.15 -5.97 7.21
N SER A 180 -22.95 -6.96 6.81
CA SER A 180 -23.23 -8.18 7.58
C SER A 180 -22.43 -9.42 7.12
N ASN A 181 -21.85 -9.40 5.93
CA ASN A 181 -21.11 -10.54 5.35
C ASN A 181 -19.76 -10.05 4.82
N PHE A 182 -18.82 -9.86 5.75
CA PHE A 182 -17.50 -9.32 5.48
C PHE A 182 -16.41 -10.33 5.81
N ASP A 183 -15.62 -10.71 4.81
CA ASP A 183 -14.44 -11.54 4.96
C ASP A 183 -13.18 -10.70 4.64
N PRO A 184 -12.33 -10.39 5.63
CA PRO A 184 -11.09 -9.64 5.41
C PRO A 184 -10.00 -10.47 4.71
N ASP A 185 -10.12 -11.79 4.70
CA ASP A 185 -9.15 -12.72 4.08
C ASP A 185 -9.57 -13.14 2.67
N ARG A 186 -10.71 -12.65 2.18
CA ARG A 186 -11.08 -12.87 0.78
C ARG A 186 -9.99 -12.32 -0.14
N SER A 187 -9.59 -13.13 -1.10
CA SER A 187 -8.56 -12.77 -2.08
C SER A 187 -9.15 -12.47 -3.45
N TYR A 188 -10.45 -12.70 -3.66
CA TYR A 188 -11.15 -12.46 -4.90
C TYR A 188 -12.53 -11.84 -4.66
N TRP A 189 -12.90 -10.89 -5.51
CA TRP A 189 -14.26 -10.36 -5.55
C TRP A 189 -14.58 -9.80 -6.94
N SER A 190 -15.87 -9.58 -7.19
CA SER A 190 -16.38 -9.00 -8.44
C SER A 190 -17.27 -7.82 -8.12
N GLU A 191 -17.02 -6.71 -8.81
CA GLU A 191 -17.75 -5.46 -8.65
C GLU A 191 -18.64 -5.22 -9.86
N HIS A 192 -19.80 -4.59 -9.66
CA HIS A 192 -20.67 -4.12 -10.74
C HIS A 192 -20.80 -2.60 -10.62
N GLY A 193 -20.44 -1.86 -11.67
CA GLY A 193 -20.33 -0.40 -11.57
C GLY A 193 -21.64 0.35 -11.33
N GLY A 194 -22.78 -0.20 -11.74
CA GLY A 194 -24.10 0.43 -11.60
C GLY A 194 -24.77 0.32 -10.22
N ARG A 195 -24.06 -0.12 -9.17
CA ARG A 195 -24.61 -0.25 -7.81
C ARG A 195 -23.89 0.68 -6.84
N ASN A 196 -24.56 1.02 -5.74
CA ASN A 196 -23.88 1.65 -4.60
C ASN A 196 -22.76 0.73 -4.11
N LYS A 197 -21.59 1.31 -3.85
CA LYS A 197 -20.44 0.57 -3.35
C LYS A 197 -20.19 0.99 -1.92
N HIS A 198 -20.17 0.02 -1.02
CA HIS A 198 -19.83 0.24 0.39
C HIS A 198 -18.37 -0.11 0.59
N PHE A 199 -17.67 0.72 1.34
CA PHE A 199 -16.26 0.57 1.63
C PHE A 199 -16.06 0.51 3.14
N LEU A 200 -15.16 -0.37 3.55
CA LEU A 200 -14.69 -0.52 4.92
C LEU A 200 -13.17 -0.52 4.89
N PHE A 201 -12.54 0.33 5.69
CA PHE A 201 -11.10 0.27 5.91
C PHE A 201 -10.81 -0.81 6.95
N VAL A 202 -9.91 -1.73 6.61
CA VAL A 202 -9.35 -2.74 7.52
C VAL A 202 -7.88 -2.44 7.73
N ILE A 203 -7.41 -2.54 8.97
CA ILE A 203 -5.98 -2.39 9.26
C ILE A 203 -5.35 -3.78 9.29
N ARG A 204 -4.50 -4.10 8.34
CA ARG A 204 -3.72 -5.35 8.35
C ARG A 204 -2.36 -5.09 8.96
N VAL A 205 -2.04 -5.79 10.03
CA VAL A 205 -0.73 -5.72 10.69
C VAL A 205 0.05 -6.96 10.30
N PHE A 206 1.20 -6.76 9.66
CA PHE A 206 2.15 -7.80 9.31
C PHE A 206 3.25 -7.88 10.36
N PHE A 207 3.67 -9.08 10.68
CA PHE A 207 4.66 -9.39 11.70
C PHE A 207 5.81 -10.20 11.14
N GLU A 208 6.99 -9.98 11.69
CA GLU A 208 8.10 -10.91 11.67
C GLU A 208 7.98 -11.77 12.93
N VAL A 209 7.74 -13.07 12.77
CA VAL A 209 7.52 -13.99 13.88
C VAL A 209 8.80 -14.13 14.71
N GLY A 210 8.67 -13.98 16.03
CA GLY A 210 9.80 -14.06 16.95
C GLY A 210 9.47 -13.47 18.31
N THR A 211 10.45 -13.45 19.21
CA THR A 211 10.29 -12.86 20.54
C THR A 211 10.48 -11.34 20.47
N SER A 212 9.41 -10.59 20.24
CA SER A 212 9.43 -9.13 20.38
C SER A 212 8.58 -8.69 21.56
N GLY A 213 8.93 -7.54 22.16
CA GLY A 213 8.10 -6.91 23.18
C GLY A 213 6.70 -6.52 22.64
N ASN A 214 5.82 -6.14 23.57
CA ASN A 214 4.46 -5.68 23.25
C ASN A 214 4.50 -4.30 22.55
N GLU A 215 4.81 -4.25 21.26
CA GLU A 215 4.79 -3.01 20.48
C GLU A 215 3.36 -2.48 20.34
N GLU A 216 3.15 -1.22 20.72
CA GLU A 216 1.92 -0.51 20.40
C GLU A 216 2.05 0.12 19.00
N ILE A 217 1.02 0.00 18.16
CA ILE A 217 0.97 0.61 16.83
C ILE A 217 0.27 1.96 16.88
N GLY A 218 0.64 2.86 15.98
CA GLY A 218 0.00 4.15 15.77
C GLY A 218 0.08 4.60 14.31
N ALA A 219 -0.67 5.66 13.99
CA ALA A 219 -0.70 6.24 12.66
C ALA A 219 -0.74 7.78 12.75
N ALA A 220 0.04 8.44 11.89
CA ALA A 220 0.01 9.88 11.69
C ALA A 220 -0.42 10.19 10.25
N ASP A 221 -1.47 10.99 10.12
CA ASP A 221 -2.03 11.36 8.81
C ASP A 221 -1.64 12.78 8.41
N PHE A 222 -1.15 12.91 7.18
CA PHE A 222 -0.77 14.17 6.58
C PHE A 222 -1.76 14.49 5.46
N VAL A 223 -2.65 15.44 5.73
CA VAL A 223 -3.70 15.88 4.81
C VAL A 223 -3.18 17.05 3.99
N PRO A 224 -3.22 17.01 2.65
CA PRO A 224 -2.79 18.12 1.80
C PRO A 224 -3.58 19.40 2.10
N GLN A 225 -2.90 20.53 2.09
CA GLN A 225 -3.55 21.83 2.26
C GLN A 225 -4.43 22.17 1.05
N CYS A 226 -5.66 22.63 1.33
CA CYS A 226 -6.55 23.16 0.31
C CYS A 226 -6.10 24.59 -0.05
N THR A 227 -5.58 24.76 -1.27
CA THR A 227 -5.10 26.04 -1.80
C THR A 227 -6.23 26.87 -2.42
N SER A 228 -7.30 26.21 -2.86
CA SER A 228 -8.52 26.85 -3.34
C SER A 228 -9.69 25.89 -3.12
N THR A 229 -10.78 26.38 -2.56
CA THR A 229 -11.99 25.58 -2.30
C THR A 229 -12.77 25.24 -3.58
N GLY A 230 -12.40 25.83 -4.72
CA GLY A 230 -13.22 25.78 -5.93
C GLY A 230 -14.50 26.63 -5.79
N GLY A 231 -15.41 26.47 -6.74
CA GLY A 231 -16.68 27.20 -6.83
C GLY A 231 -17.66 26.50 -7.77
N LEU A 232 -18.72 27.20 -8.19
CA LEU A 232 -19.77 26.65 -9.08
C LEU A 232 -19.23 26.02 -10.38
N PHE A 233 -18.08 26.47 -10.86
CA PHE A 233 -17.47 26.03 -12.12
C PHE A 233 -16.02 25.57 -11.97
N SER A 234 -15.55 25.34 -10.74
CA SER A 234 -14.16 24.93 -10.50
C SER A 234 -14.05 23.95 -9.34
N PHE A 235 -13.21 22.93 -9.53
CA PHE A 235 -12.90 21.97 -8.48
C PHE A 235 -11.95 22.56 -7.44
N PRO A 236 -11.98 22.07 -6.19
CA PRO A 236 -10.99 22.43 -5.20
C PRO A 236 -9.58 22.03 -5.67
N ARG A 237 -8.60 22.83 -5.31
CA ARG A 237 -7.19 22.60 -5.58
C ARG A 237 -6.45 22.35 -4.29
N TYR A 238 -5.70 21.27 -4.26
CA TYR A 238 -4.86 20.88 -3.14
C TYR A 238 -3.40 21.03 -3.53
N GLU A 239 -2.54 21.22 -2.53
CA GLU A 239 -1.10 21.22 -2.74
C GLU A 239 -0.60 19.89 -3.35
N PRO A 240 0.57 19.90 -4.02
CA PRO A 240 1.18 18.68 -4.55
C PRO A 240 1.45 17.63 -3.47
N PHE A 241 1.40 16.35 -3.85
CA PHE A 241 1.65 15.24 -2.92
C PHE A 241 3.07 15.28 -2.32
N SER A 242 4.06 15.75 -3.07
CA SER A 242 5.41 16.00 -2.56
C SER A 242 5.47 16.94 -1.35
N ASN A 243 4.59 17.95 -1.26
CA ASN A 243 4.51 18.80 -0.07
C ASN A 243 3.99 18.03 1.16
N VAL A 244 3.07 17.09 0.95
CA VAL A 244 2.56 16.20 2.00
C VAL A 244 3.68 15.32 2.54
N VAL A 245 4.51 14.76 1.64
CA VAL A 245 5.73 14.02 2.00
C VAL A 245 6.73 14.90 2.74
N GLY A 246 6.92 16.16 2.32
CA GLY A 246 7.80 17.09 3.03
C GLY A 246 7.38 17.35 4.49
N ARG A 247 6.07 17.52 4.73
CA ARG A 247 5.54 17.68 6.09
C ARG A 247 5.64 16.41 6.92
N SER A 248 5.43 15.24 6.31
CA SER A 248 5.64 13.98 7.03
C SER A 248 7.10 13.74 7.36
N SER A 249 8.03 14.14 6.50
CA SER A 249 9.47 14.13 6.81
C SER A 249 9.82 15.03 7.99
N GLN A 250 9.28 16.25 8.02
CA GLN A 250 9.50 17.15 9.15
C GLN A 250 9.00 16.53 10.45
N TRP A 251 7.79 15.97 10.45
CA TRP A 251 7.24 15.28 11.61
C TRP A 251 8.10 14.08 12.02
N CYS A 252 8.49 13.23 11.08
CA CYS A 252 9.31 12.04 11.33
C CYS A 252 10.67 12.41 11.96
N SER A 253 11.30 13.50 11.50
CA SER A 253 12.58 13.96 12.06
C SER A 253 12.50 14.44 13.52
N GLN A 254 11.29 14.74 14.00
CA GLN A 254 11.03 15.16 15.38
C GLN A 254 10.69 13.97 16.30
N GLN A 255 10.48 12.77 15.75
CA GLN A 255 10.09 11.60 16.54
C GLN A 255 11.33 10.82 16.99
N THR A 256 11.66 10.88 18.27
CA THR A 256 12.82 10.19 18.86
C THR A 256 12.45 8.83 19.49
N SER A 257 11.18 8.63 19.82
CA SER A 257 10.64 7.45 20.51
C SER A 257 9.75 6.56 19.66
N LEU A 258 9.54 6.93 18.38
CA LEU A 258 8.71 6.18 17.45
C LEU A 258 9.55 5.45 16.41
N ARG A 259 9.19 4.20 16.12
CA ARG A 259 9.79 3.40 15.06
C ARG A 259 8.91 3.43 13.83
N PHE A 260 9.42 4.00 12.74
CA PHE A 260 8.75 3.96 11.44
C PHE A 260 8.51 2.51 11.00
N CYS A 261 7.29 2.19 10.54
CA CYS A 261 6.94 0.91 9.95
C CYS A 261 6.80 1.02 8.43
N ASN A 262 5.86 1.83 7.98
CA ASN A 262 5.61 2.08 6.57
C ASN A 262 4.87 3.40 6.36
N ALA A 263 4.91 3.89 5.13
CA ALA A 263 4.05 4.98 4.69
C ALA A 263 3.15 4.49 3.56
N GLN A 264 1.94 5.02 3.48
CA GLN A 264 0.93 4.63 2.50
C GLN A 264 0.14 5.86 2.06
N SER A 265 -0.12 5.96 0.77
CA SER A 265 -1.04 6.95 0.22
C SER A 265 -2.47 6.43 0.23
N LEU A 266 -3.40 7.23 0.76
CA LEU A 266 -4.79 6.82 0.92
C LEU A 266 -5.73 7.82 0.24
N GLU A 267 -6.69 7.32 -0.54
CA GLU A 267 -7.76 8.15 -1.11
C GLU A 267 -8.90 8.30 -0.11
N ILE A 268 -8.98 9.47 0.56
CA ILE A 268 -10.02 9.75 1.54
C ILE A 268 -11.19 10.45 0.86
N LYS A 269 -12.36 9.82 0.89
CA LYS A 269 -13.59 10.40 0.35
C LYS A 269 -13.95 11.72 1.04
N LEU A 270 -14.12 12.76 0.24
CA LEU A 270 -14.66 14.05 0.67
C LEU A 270 -16.18 13.98 0.80
N LYS A 271 -16.70 14.56 1.88
CA LYS A 271 -18.10 14.96 1.98
C LYS A 271 -18.22 16.43 1.57
N SER A 272 -19.30 16.79 0.88
CA SER A 272 -19.54 18.16 0.42
C SER A 272 -19.39 19.17 1.57
N GLY A 273 -18.49 20.15 1.42
CA GLY A 273 -18.24 21.20 2.41
C GLY A 273 -17.60 20.76 3.72
N ALA A 274 -17.18 19.49 3.84
CA ALA A 274 -16.59 18.95 5.06
C ALA A 274 -15.06 18.91 5.00
N THR A 275 -14.44 18.98 6.17
CA THR A 275 -13.01 18.70 6.35
C THR A 275 -12.68 17.25 5.98
N VAL A 276 -11.43 17.00 5.59
CA VAL A 276 -10.94 15.65 5.34
C VAL A 276 -10.94 14.87 6.66
N ASP A 277 -11.72 13.80 6.71
CA ASP A 277 -11.89 12.95 7.90
C ASP A 277 -11.11 11.66 7.69
N THR A 278 -9.87 11.62 8.18
CA THR A 278 -8.98 10.46 8.05
C THR A 278 -9.22 9.37 9.10
N GLN A 279 -10.08 9.66 10.09
CA GLN A 279 -10.45 8.73 11.15
C GLN A 279 -11.63 7.84 10.75
N ARG A 280 -12.38 8.22 9.72
CA ARG A 280 -13.50 7.45 9.20
C ARG A 280 -13.05 6.10 8.62
N MET A 281 -13.61 5.02 9.16
CA MET A 281 -13.30 3.65 8.72
C MET A 281 -14.31 3.07 7.72
N SER A 282 -15.34 3.81 7.30
CA SER A 282 -16.27 3.34 6.27
C SER A 282 -16.85 4.48 5.43
N PHE A 283 -17.19 4.21 4.17
CA PHE A 283 -17.94 5.15 3.36
C PHE A 283 -18.77 4.45 2.29
N THR A 284 -19.61 5.20 1.59
CA THR A 284 -20.42 4.68 0.47
C THR A 284 -20.25 5.57 -0.73
N GLU A 285 -19.95 4.99 -1.89
CA GLU A 285 -20.10 5.63 -3.19
C GLU A 285 -21.52 5.37 -3.69
N HIS A 286 -22.21 6.44 -4.06
CA HIS A 286 -23.52 6.32 -4.67
C HIS A 286 -23.34 6.16 -6.17
N ALA A 287 -24.08 5.22 -6.75
CA ALA A 287 -24.11 5.06 -8.21
C ALA A 287 -24.47 6.39 -8.89
N GLU A 288 -23.93 6.61 -10.09
CA GLU A 288 -24.23 7.76 -10.96
C GLU A 288 -23.85 9.15 -10.40
N ARG A 289 -23.24 9.22 -9.21
CA ARG A 289 -22.78 10.47 -8.60
C ARG A 289 -21.28 10.55 -8.58
N SER A 290 -20.75 11.71 -8.92
CA SER A 290 -19.33 11.97 -8.75
C SER A 290 -18.96 11.88 -7.27
N THR A 291 -17.90 11.13 -6.97
CA THR A 291 -17.29 11.09 -5.64
C THR A 291 -15.91 11.71 -5.70
N PHE A 292 -15.60 12.58 -4.75
CA PHE A 292 -14.35 13.31 -4.68
C PHE A 292 -13.46 12.70 -3.60
N TYR A 293 -12.15 12.65 -3.85
CA TYR A 293 -11.17 12.11 -2.93
C TYR A 293 -10.00 13.07 -2.79
N VAL A 294 -9.44 13.08 -1.59
CA VAL A 294 -8.16 13.69 -1.29
C VAL A 294 -7.16 12.59 -0.95
N ARG A 295 -6.02 12.61 -1.62
CA ARG A 295 -4.91 11.72 -1.32
C ARG A 295 -4.16 12.26 -0.11
N VAL A 296 -4.20 11.50 0.99
CA VAL A 296 -3.42 11.76 2.20
C VAL A 296 -2.21 10.82 2.23
N LEU A 297 -1.20 11.16 3.03
CA LEU A 297 -0.13 10.24 3.37
C LEU A 297 -0.32 9.79 4.82
N ARG A 298 -0.42 8.48 5.05
CA ARG A 298 -0.42 7.88 6.39
C ARG A 298 0.96 7.31 6.68
N VAL A 299 1.55 7.70 7.79
CA VAL A 299 2.76 7.09 8.34
C VAL A 299 2.36 6.21 9.51
N ALA A 300 2.58 4.91 9.39
CA ALA A 300 2.41 3.99 10.50
C ALA A 300 3.72 3.81 11.27
N TYR A 301 3.60 3.70 12.58
CA TYR A 301 4.73 3.56 13.48
C TYR A 301 4.41 2.61 14.63
N THR A 302 5.44 2.09 15.28
CA THR A 302 5.32 1.50 16.60
C THR A 302 5.98 2.36 17.66
N LYS A 303 5.57 2.15 18.91
CA LYS A 303 6.27 2.61 20.09
C LYS A 303 6.48 1.42 21.03
N GLU A 304 7.67 1.35 21.62
CA GLU A 304 7.91 0.42 22.72
C GLU A 304 7.15 0.91 23.97
N PRO A 305 6.61 0.00 24.81
CA PRO A 305 6.10 0.37 26.11
C PRO A 305 7.21 1.07 26.91
N ALA A 306 6.92 2.23 27.49
CA ALA A 306 7.90 2.95 28.31
C ALA A 306 8.49 2.01 29.38
N PRO A 307 9.82 1.86 29.49
CA PRO A 307 10.41 0.99 30.48
C PRO A 307 10.06 1.50 31.89
N LEU A 308 9.55 0.61 32.74
CA LEU A 308 9.22 0.89 34.15
C LEU A 308 10.47 1.03 35.06
N ALA A 309 11.70 0.93 34.53
CA ALA A 309 12.91 1.04 35.32
C ALA A 309 14.08 1.66 34.53
N GLU A 310 14.91 2.38 35.27
CA GLU A 310 16.06 3.18 34.85
C GLU A 310 16.98 2.47 33.85
N GLY A 311 16.95 2.97 32.62
CA GLY A 311 17.76 2.50 31.50
C GLY A 311 17.31 3.21 30.24
N VAL A 312 17.55 4.53 30.17
CA VAL A 312 17.15 5.36 29.02
C VAL A 312 17.84 4.80 27.78
N LEU A 313 17.09 4.11 26.93
CA LEU A 313 17.56 3.72 25.61
C LEU A 313 17.93 4.99 24.83
N PRO A 314 19.05 4.99 24.07
CA PRO A 314 19.42 6.17 23.30
C PRO A 314 18.32 6.52 22.29
N PRO A 315 18.05 7.82 22.06
CA PRO A 315 17.01 8.25 21.14
C PRO A 315 17.29 7.74 19.73
N SER A 316 16.23 7.39 18.99
CA SER A 316 16.38 7.12 17.57
C SER A 316 16.87 8.39 16.87
N PRO A 317 17.86 8.29 15.96
CA PRO A 317 18.30 9.43 15.16
C PRO A 317 17.15 9.97 14.28
N PRO A 318 17.26 11.22 13.79
CA PRO A 318 16.20 11.83 12.98
C PRO A 318 15.97 11.13 11.64
N LEU A 319 14.70 10.90 11.29
CA LEU A 319 14.30 10.27 10.02
C LEU A 319 14.07 11.31 8.90
N HIS A 320 14.93 11.24 7.89
CA HIS A 320 14.91 11.85 6.56
C HIS A 320 13.87 11.33 5.56
N LEU A 321 12.56 11.30 5.85
CA LEU A 321 11.59 10.67 4.94
C LEU A 321 11.54 11.34 3.54
N GLN A 322 11.83 10.59 2.49
CA GLN A 322 11.61 10.97 1.09
C GLN A 322 10.75 9.96 0.35
N CYS A 323 10.17 10.35 -0.78
CA CYS A 323 9.40 9.48 -1.64
C CYS A 323 9.93 9.55 -3.08
N LYS A 324 10.36 8.41 -3.61
CA LYS A 324 10.71 8.24 -5.02
C LYS A 324 9.60 7.44 -5.71
N THR A 325 8.98 8.04 -6.71
CA THR A 325 7.93 7.37 -7.50
C THR A 325 8.48 6.85 -8.82
N PHE A 326 8.28 5.57 -9.09
CA PHE A 326 8.55 4.92 -10.37
C PHE A 326 7.23 4.71 -11.10
N VAL A 327 7.08 5.48 -12.18
CA VAL A 327 5.96 5.37 -13.10
C VAL A 327 6.39 4.44 -14.24
N PRO A 328 5.54 3.48 -14.64
CA PRO A 328 5.77 2.71 -15.86
C PRO A 328 6.03 3.63 -17.04
N LEU A 329 7.10 3.38 -17.79
CA LEU A 329 7.44 4.17 -18.98
C LEU A 329 6.44 3.90 -20.11
N GLN A 330 5.99 4.97 -20.77
CA GLN A 330 5.10 4.89 -21.92
C GLN A 330 5.86 4.37 -23.14
N LEU A 331 5.36 3.31 -23.78
CA LEU A 331 5.98 2.64 -24.92
C LEU A 331 5.41 3.08 -26.27
N THR A 332 4.17 3.57 -26.30
CA THR A 332 3.52 4.01 -27.54
C THR A 332 2.92 5.40 -27.39
N ARG A 333 2.93 6.18 -28.47
CA ARG A 333 2.22 7.46 -28.61
C ARG A 333 1.25 7.34 -29.78
N GLY A 334 0.05 7.89 -29.67
CA GLY A 334 -0.94 7.78 -30.73
C GLY A 334 -2.35 8.15 -30.29
N PHE A 335 -3.33 7.88 -31.16
CA PHE A 335 -4.75 8.11 -30.90
C PHE A 335 -5.35 7.14 -29.87
N PHE A 336 -4.74 5.96 -29.70
CA PHE A 336 -5.18 4.96 -28.74
C PHE A 336 -4.57 5.17 -27.36
N VAL A 337 -5.10 4.42 -26.39
CA VAL A 337 -4.55 4.40 -25.02
C VAL A 337 -3.09 3.94 -25.10
N PRO A 338 -2.15 4.69 -24.49
CA PRO A 338 -0.76 4.32 -24.54
C PRO A 338 -0.48 2.96 -23.90
N GLU A 339 0.43 2.22 -24.49
CA GLU A 339 1.05 1.05 -23.86
C GLU A 339 2.11 1.53 -22.87
N PHE A 340 2.29 0.77 -21.80
CA PHE A 340 3.27 1.04 -20.76
C PHE A 340 4.13 -0.18 -20.54
N GLU A 341 5.33 0.05 -20.00
CA GLU A 341 6.23 -1.03 -19.65
C GLU A 341 5.58 -2.00 -18.65
N SER A 342 6.04 -3.25 -18.71
CA SER A 342 5.62 -4.30 -17.79
C SER A 342 6.07 -4.03 -16.34
N LEU A 343 5.45 -4.75 -15.38
CA LEU A 343 5.89 -4.75 -13.99
C LEU A 343 7.36 -5.18 -13.88
N SER A 344 7.76 -6.23 -14.60
CA SER A 344 9.14 -6.71 -14.61
C SER A 344 10.13 -5.67 -15.14
N ALA A 345 9.75 -4.88 -16.15
CA ALA A 345 10.59 -3.78 -16.65
C ALA A 345 10.70 -2.64 -15.64
N THR A 346 9.56 -2.24 -15.04
CA THR A 346 9.53 -1.22 -13.97
C THR A 346 10.40 -1.66 -12.78
N LYS A 347 10.29 -2.93 -12.38
CA LYS A 347 11.08 -3.56 -11.31
C LYS A 347 12.59 -3.48 -11.59
N LYS A 348 13.03 -3.79 -12.82
CA LYS A 348 14.46 -3.68 -13.20
C LYS A 348 14.98 -2.25 -13.06
N ARG A 349 14.16 -1.24 -13.39
CA ARG A 349 14.55 0.18 -13.20
C ARG A 349 14.64 0.54 -11.71
N VAL A 350 13.72 0.04 -10.88
CA VAL A 350 13.79 0.21 -9.43
C VAL A 350 15.07 -0.41 -8.87
N GLU A 351 15.34 -1.67 -9.23
CA GLU A 351 16.55 -2.41 -8.82
C GLU A 351 17.84 -1.68 -9.21
N ALA A 352 17.93 -1.19 -10.44
CA ALA A 352 19.09 -0.46 -10.92
C ALA A 352 19.26 0.89 -10.22
N TRP A 353 18.17 1.64 -10.02
CA TRP A 353 18.22 2.93 -9.31
C TRP A 353 18.66 2.74 -7.85
N ILE A 354 18.15 1.72 -7.15
CA ILE A 354 18.58 1.39 -5.79
C ILE A 354 20.06 1.00 -5.77
N ARG A 355 20.53 0.20 -6.74
CA ARG A 355 21.93 -0.21 -6.84
C ARG A 355 22.87 0.98 -7.05
N ALA A 356 22.51 1.89 -7.95
CA ALA A 356 23.32 3.06 -8.30
C ALA A 356 23.36 4.09 -7.16
N THR A 357 22.24 4.32 -6.49
CA THR A 357 22.14 5.33 -5.41
C THR A 357 22.58 4.80 -4.04
N GLY A 358 22.60 3.49 -3.85
CA GLY A 358 22.70 2.90 -2.51
C GLY A 358 21.54 3.33 -1.60
N ALA A 359 20.37 3.67 -2.18
CA ALA A 359 19.30 4.28 -1.43
C ALA A 359 18.76 3.37 -0.32
N ARG A 360 18.44 4.01 0.80
CA ARG A 360 17.92 3.32 1.97
C ARG A 360 16.42 3.31 1.96
N VAL A 361 15.87 2.19 1.52
CA VAL A 361 14.43 1.96 1.48
C VAL A 361 13.92 1.68 2.89
N LEU A 362 12.89 2.41 3.30
CA LEU A 362 12.14 2.19 4.54
C LEU A 362 10.93 1.29 4.28
N SER A 363 10.13 1.64 3.27
CA SER A 363 8.95 0.88 2.85
C SER A 363 8.65 1.13 1.37
N CYS A 364 7.78 0.31 0.80
CA CYS A 364 7.36 0.39 -0.58
C CYS A 364 5.84 0.28 -0.67
N GLU A 365 5.27 0.88 -1.71
CA GLU A 365 3.84 0.89 -1.97
C GLU A 365 3.59 0.75 -3.48
N THR A 366 2.67 -0.12 -3.85
CA THR A 366 2.11 -0.26 -5.19
C THR A 366 0.77 0.48 -5.23
N ALA A 367 0.75 1.70 -5.74
CA ALA A 367 -0.45 2.54 -5.77
C ALA A 367 -1.12 2.50 -7.15
N ALA A 368 -2.44 2.33 -7.18
CA ALA A 368 -3.24 2.51 -8.38
C ALA A 368 -3.62 3.98 -8.55
N MET A 369 -3.42 4.52 -9.75
CA MET A 369 -3.67 5.92 -10.07
C MET A 369 -4.46 6.07 -11.35
N ARG A 370 -5.37 7.04 -11.42
CA ARG A 370 -6.04 7.39 -12.67
C ARG A 370 -5.00 7.89 -13.69
N LEU A 371 -4.97 7.26 -14.85
CA LEU A 371 -4.04 7.55 -15.93
C LEU A 371 -4.32 8.93 -16.55
N PHE A 372 -5.60 9.23 -16.76
CA PHE A 372 -6.06 10.51 -17.27
C PHE A 372 -6.82 11.24 -16.17
N ALA A 373 -6.25 12.35 -15.68
CA ALA A 373 -6.95 13.30 -14.83
C ALA A 373 -7.07 14.62 -15.62
N ASN A 374 -8.29 15.13 -15.80
CA ASN A 374 -8.55 16.39 -16.51
C ASN A 374 -8.03 16.43 -17.96
N GLY A 375 -8.05 15.30 -18.68
CA GLY A 375 -7.65 15.22 -20.09
C GLY A 375 -6.12 15.29 -20.34
N LYS A 376 -5.29 15.23 -19.29
CA LYS A 376 -3.83 15.14 -19.40
C LYS A 376 -3.32 13.86 -18.74
N ALA A 377 -2.49 13.11 -19.46
CA ALA A 377 -1.75 11.99 -18.89
C ALA A 377 -0.68 12.52 -17.93
N LEU A 378 -0.37 11.78 -16.86
CA LEU A 378 0.78 11.99 -15.94
C LEU A 378 0.76 13.21 -14.99
N THR A 379 -0.12 14.20 -15.13
CA THR A 379 -0.34 15.24 -14.08
C THR A 379 -0.94 14.67 -12.78
N SER A 380 -1.30 13.39 -12.78
CA SER A 380 -1.96 12.66 -11.69
C SER A 380 -1.02 12.32 -10.52
N ILE A 381 0.28 12.10 -10.77
CA ILE A 381 1.24 11.55 -9.78
C ILE A 381 1.40 12.46 -8.56
N GLU A 382 1.57 13.75 -8.82
CA GLU A 382 1.64 14.80 -7.80
C GLU A 382 0.26 15.32 -7.37
N SER A 383 -0.81 14.89 -8.04
CA SER A 383 -2.15 15.37 -7.71
C SER A 383 -2.63 14.78 -6.41
N SER A 384 -2.95 15.65 -5.44
CA SER A 384 -3.55 15.24 -4.17
C SER A 384 -5.09 15.20 -4.21
N PHE A 385 -5.70 15.48 -5.35
CA PHE A 385 -7.14 15.50 -5.53
C PHE A 385 -7.54 14.68 -6.75
N THR A 386 -8.55 13.84 -6.58
CA THR A 386 -9.10 13.05 -7.67
C THR A 386 -10.60 12.88 -7.50
N TYR A 387 -11.27 12.42 -8.55
CA TYR A 387 -12.70 12.20 -8.52
C TYR A 387 -13.07 10.99 -9.39
N ASN A 388 -14.04 10.22 -8.91
CA ASN A 388 -14.69 9.14 -9.63
C ASN A 388 -15.94 9.72 -10.31
N ASN A 389 -16.12 9.48 -11.61
CA ASN A 389 -17.29 9.95 -12.36
C ASN A 389 -18.52 9.00 -12.30
N GLY A 390 -18.51 8.01 -11.43
CA GLY A 390 -19.61 7.06 -11.22
C GLY A 390 -19.70 6.04 -12.35
N ASN A 391 -20.18 6.47 -13.52
CA ASN A 391 -20.55 5.58 -14.64
C ASN A 391 -19.59 5.67 -15.84
N ARG A 392 -18.54 6.48 -15.76
CA ARG A 392 -17.59 6.58 -16.87
C ARG A 392 -16.52 5.52 -16.74
N ASN A 393 -16.10 5.00 -17.88
CA ASN A 393 -14.98 4.09 -17.89
C ASN A 393 -13.68 4.85 -17.57
N GLU A 394 -12.85 4.26 -16.73
CA GLU A 394 -11.63 4.92 -16.23
C GLU A 394 -10.40 4.07 -16.53
N TYR A 395 -9.33 4.71 -17.01
CA TYR A 395 -8.03 4.07 -17.17
C TYR A 395 -7.18 4.34 -15.95
N TRP A 396 -6.53 3.29 -15.48
CA TRP A 396 -5.67 3.32 -14.31
C TRP A 396 -4.29 2.78 -14.65
N ILE A 397 -3.31 3.24 -13.88
CA ILE A 397 -1.91 2.84 -13.95
C ILE A 397 -1.42 2.52 -12.54
N PHE A 398 -0.69 1.42 -12.38
CA PHE A 398 0.04 1.13 -11.16
C PHE A 398 1.36 1.90 -11.17
N ILE A 399 1.71 2.47 -10.03
CA ILE A 399 3.03 3.06 -9.79
C ILE A 399 3.67 2.37 -8.59
N LEU A 400 5.01 2.41 -8.53
CA LEU A 400 5.75 1.95 -7.36
C LEU A 400 6.30 3.17 -6.62
N ARG A 401 5.95 3.34 -5.35
CA ARG A 401 6.50 4.37 -4.46
C ARG A 401 7.47 3.73 -3.50
N LEU A 402 8.67 4.30 -3.42
CA LEU A 402 9.68 3.93 -2.45
C LEU A 402 9.78 5.07 -1.45
N TYR A 403 9.52 4.75 -0.19
CA TYR A 403 9.74 5.66 0.92
C TYR A 403 11.15 5.41 1.45
N LEU A 404 11.99 6.44 1.40
CA LEU A 404 13.42 6.37 1.64
C LEU A 404 13.78 7.19 2.87
N ASP A 405 14.93 6.90 3.48
CA ASP A 405 15.55 7.82 4.44
C ASP A 405 16.83 8.42 3.87
N GLY A 406 16.84 9.73 3.73
CA GLY A 406 17.95 10.51 3.22
C GLY A 406 17.58 11.24 1.94
N THR A 407 18.56 11.97 1.40
CA THR A 407 18.42 12.64 0.11
C THR A 407 19.31 11.93 -0.90
N TYR A 408 18.74 11.61 -2.06
CA TYR A 408 19.43 10.89 -3.12
C TYR A 408 19.37 11.71 -4.41
N GLN A 409 20.50 11.76 -5.12
CA GLN A 409 20.56 12.36 -6.45
C GLN A 409 20.18 11.31 -7.50
N GLU A 410 19.59 11.75 -8.61
CA GLU A 410 19.33 10.86 -9.73
C GLU A 410 20.67 10.41 -10.35
N PRO A 411 20.89 9.09 -10.52
CA PRO A 411 22.06 8.59 -11.21
C PRO A 411 22.12 9.07 -12.68
N PRO A 412 23.33 9.14 -13.28
CA PRO A 412 23.48 9.32 -14.72
C PRO A 412 22.67 8.28 -15.50
N THR A 413 22.12 8.66 -16.65
CA THR A 413 21.31 7.76 -17.47
C THR A 413 22.07 6.51 -17.93
N GLU A 414 23.40 6.61 -18.05
CA GLU A 414 24.32 5.53 -18.41
C GLU A 414 24.39 4.40 -17.36
N GLU A 415 24.09 4.69 -16.09
CA GLU A 415 24.07 3.71 -15.00
C GLU A 415 22.71 3.00 -14.85
N LEU A 416 21.70 3.49 -15.57
CA LEU A 416 20.33 2.97 -15.51
C LEU A 416 20.02 2.14 -16.76
N PRO A 417 19.01 1.23 -16.70
CA PRO A 417 18.55 0.51 -17.87
C PRO A 417 18.14 1.51 -18.96
N PRO A 418 18.45 1.22 -20.24
CA PRO A 418 18.13 2.12 -21.33
C PRO A 418 16.63 2.40 -21.36
N LEU A 419 16.27 3.66 -21.58
CA LEU A 419 14.87 4.04 -21.76
C LEU A 419 14.35 3.39 -23.05
N PRO A 420 13.15 2.79 -23.03
CA PRO A 420 12.56 2.21 -24.23
C PRO A 420 12.27 3.32 -25.24
N GLU A 421 12.50 3.02 -26.52
CA GLU A 421 12.08 3.91 -27.60
C GLU A 421 10.55 3.98 -27.66
N VAL A 422 10.04 5.21 -27.70
CA VAL A 422 8.60 5.43 -27.81
C VAL A 422 8.18 5.29 -29.26
N ARG A 423 7.29 4.34 -29.54
CA ARG A 423 6.79 4.07 -30.90
C ARG A 423 5.56 4.91 -31.19
N ASP A 424 5.55 5.62 -32.31
CA ASP A 424 4.34 6.29 -32.80
C ASP A 424 3.42 5.26 -33.48
N VAL A 425 2.17 5.17 -33.02
CA VAL A 425 1.16 4.22 -33.48
C VAL A 425 -0.04 5.00 -34.00
N GLY A 426 -0.35 4.86 -35.30
CA GLY A 426 -1.53 5.46 -35.92
C GLY A 426 -1.34 6.86 -36.50
N CYS A 427 -0.10 7.32 -36.72
CA CYS A 427 0.14 8.44 -37.62
C CYS A 427 0.00 7.93 -39.06
N CYS A 428 -1.12 8.23 -39.72
CA CYS A 428 -1.17 8.14 -41.17
C CYS A 428 -0.09 9.07 -41.73
N ASN A 429 0.95 8.51 -42.35
CA ASN A 429 1.77 9.29 -43.27
C ASN A 429 0.83 9.68 -44.42
N LEU A 430 0.38 10.93 -44.41
CA LEU A 430 -0.18 11.56 -45.61
C LEU A 430 0.97 11.64 -46.61
N ILE A 431 1.06 10.64 -47.48
CA ILE A 431 1.85 10.69 -48.72
C ILE A 431 1.08 11.54 -49.72
#